data_AF-A0A6A7C6M8-F1
#
_entry.id   AF-A0A6A7C6M8-F1
#
_cell.length_a   1.000
_cell.length_b   1.000
_cell.length_c   1.000
_cell.angle_alpha   90.00
_cell.angle_beta   90.00
_cell.angle_gamma   90.00
#
_symmetry.space_group_name_H-M   'P 1'
#
loop_
_entity.id
_entity.type
_entity.pdbx_description
1 polymer ?
#
loop_
_entity_poly.entity_id
_entity_poly.type
_entity_poly.pdbx_seq_one_letter_code
_entity_poly.pdbx_strand_id
1 'polypeptide(L)'
;MHAINPPADPPSFPTPYPHEALQPSQWQTVTAPRSRPTAPDPPDLTQRTIGGYEMLAIELSAPRSSVQPVYRRFEALNHRILLHLQDEITELEEHLRETDETIAQLDPARVAGQQQTPASRRAEARSCDELFHRRTFILGRSFQKMEQYYRVLRDFQTVTKYAHSADAAHVKAYQDWMAQHTPVHDSETRFLNCGDDLMLLNVAPTVPPQQPDQCPSMGYIPVLLMLPLLLYSLIPSIVDRLAATLLVAFVATALFAARGPPLPPRDCLIAGGIYMFLMMVLAVGIPRSSR
;
A
#
# COMPACT_ATOMS: atom_id res chain seq x y z
N MET A 1 44.12 -78.84 5.05
CA MET A 1 44.79 -77.59 5.46
C MET A 1 44.56 -76.53 4.38
N HIS A 2 43.57 -75.66 4.57
CA HIS A 2 43.65 -74.22 4.36
C HIS A 2 42.26 -73.61 4.60
N ALA A 3 42.25 -72.59 5.46
CA ALA A 3 41.08 -71.89 5.95
C ALA A 3 40.54 -70.92 4.89
N ILE A 4 39.21 -70.84 4.78
CA ILE A 4 38.49 -69.80 4.06
C ILE A 4 37.75 -68.99 5.13
N ASN A 5 38.08 -67.70 5.23
CA ASN A 5 37.39 -66.75 6.10
C ASN A 5 35.92 -66.58 5.66
N PRO A 6 34.96 -66.52 6.59
CA PRO A 6 33.60 -66.09 6.29
C PRO A 6 33.51 -64.56 6.08
N PRO A 7 32.44 -64.08 5.42
CA PRO A 7 32.28 -62.69 4.98
C PRO A 7 32.02 -61.72 6.15
N ALA A 8 32.32 -60.43 5.92
CA ALA A 8 32.16 -59.34 6.87
C ALA A 8 30.70 -59.06 7.25
N ASP A 9 30.47 -58.78 8.54
CA ASP A 9 29.17 -58.39 9.09
C ASP A 9 28.75 -56.96 8.69
N PRO A 10 27.45 -56.69 8.49
CA PRO A 10 26.93 -55.34 8.24
C PRO A 10 26.91 -54.46 9.51
N PRO A 11 26.91 -53.12 9.38
CA PRO A 11 26.95 -52.21 10.53
C PRO A 11 25.66 -52.24 11.35
N SER A 12 25.81 -52.46 12.66
CA SER A 12 24.75 -52.49 13.66
C SER A 12 24.29 -51.09 14.08
N PHE A 13 22.98 -50.83 13.99
CA PHE A 13 22.31 -49.66 14.58
C PHE A 13 22.13 -49.86 16.10
N PRO A 14 22.39 -48.84 16.95
CA PRO A 14 22.14 -48.95 18.39
C PRO A 14 20.64 -48.93 18.71
N THR A 15 20.22 -49.95 19.47
CA THR A 15 18.88 -50.15 20.04
C THR A 15 18.53 -49.16 21.16
N PRO A 16 17.23 -48.94 21.46
CA PRO A 16 16.76 -47.97 22.46
C PRO A 16 16.94 -48.46 23.89
N TYR A 17 17.27 -47.55 24.81
CA TYR A 17 17.42 -47.80 26.25
C TYR A 17 16.07 -48.11 26.94
N PRO A 18 16.08 -48.80 28.10
CA PRO A 18 14.91 -49.34 28.77
C PRO A 18 14.07 -48.28 29.50
N HIS A 19 12.76 -48.51 29.59
CA HIS A 19 11.83 -47.72 30.41
C HIS A 19 12.08 -47.96 31.91
N GLU A 20 12.58 -46.95 32.61
CA GLU A 20 12.64 -46.93 34.07
C GLU A 20 11.50 -46.08 34.62
N ALA A 21 10.71 -46.68 35.51
CA ALA A 21 9.44 -46.18 36.00
C ALA A 21 9.61 -44.93 36.89
N LEU A 22 8.76 -43.92 36.68
CA LEU A 22 8.63 -42.74 37.54
C LEU A 22 8.22 -43.15 38.96
N GLN A 23 9.13 -43.04 39.93
CA GLN A 23 8.80 -43.08 41.37
C GLN A 23 8.58 -41.66 41.93
N PRO A 24 7.60 -41.44 42.83
CA PRO A 24 7.31 -40.14 43.39
C PRO A 24 8.05 -39.84 44.71
N SER A 25 8.46 -38.58 44.83
CA SER A 25 8.75 -37.78 46.04
C SER A 25 9.84 -38.23 47.03
N GLN A 26 10.97 -37.51 47.00
CA GLN A 26 11.85 -37.31 48.15
C GLN A 26 12.19 -35.81 48.27
N TRP A 27 11.30 -35.07 48.94
CA TRP A 27 11.60 -33.73 49.43
C TRP A 27 12.18 -33.85 50.84
N GLN A 28 13.41 -33.37 51.04
CA GLN A 28 13.87 -32.48 52.12
C GLN A 28 15.42 -32.59 52.20
N THR A 29 16.24 -31.58 51.92
CA THR A 29 16.47 -30.25 52.55
C THR A 29 17.89 -30.25 53.14
N VAL A 30 18.85 -29.56 52.50
CA VAL A 30 20.05 -28.97 53.17
C VAL A 30 20.49 -27.70 52.39
N THR A 31 20.02 -26.55 52.90
CA THR A 31 20.70 -25.26 53.15
C THR A 31 21.43 -24.41 52.06
N ALA A 32 20.70 -23.39 51.57
CA ALA A 32 21.02 -21.94 51.40
C ALA A 32 22.19 -21.43 50.50
N PRO A 33 22.20 -20.13 50.12
CA PRO A 33 21.40 -19.56 49.04
C PRO A 33 22.30 -19.01 47.92
N ARG A 34 22.13 -19.47 46.67
CA ARG A 34 22.52 -18.61 45.53
C ARG A 34 21.56 -17.43 45.58
N SER A 35 22.05 -16.25 45.96
CA SER A 35 21.36 -14.98 45.83
C SER A 35 20.98 -14.81 44.35
N ARG A 36 19.82 -15.32 43.98
CA ARG A 36 19.12 -14.90 42.77
C ARG A 36 19.01 -13.38 42.94
N PRO A 37 19.47 -12.56 41.97
CA PRO A 37 19.18 -11.14 42.01
C PRO A 37 17.69 -11.01 42.29
N THR A 38 17.33 -10.32 43.37
CA THR A 38 15.93 -9.98 43.63
C THR A 38 15.39 -9.41 42.33
N ALA A 39 14.29 -9.98 41.83
CA ALA A 39 13.67 -9.44 40.63
C ALA A 39 13.48 -7.93 40.86
N PRO A 40 13.95 -7.07 39.94
CA PRO A 40 13.79 -5.63 40.11
C PRO A 40 12.32 -5.33 40.39
N ASP A 41 12.06 -4.35 41.25
CA ASP A 41 10.72 -3.83 41.42
C ASP A 41 10.13 -3.49 40.04
N PRO A 42 8.83 -3.73 39.82
CA PRO A 42 8.21 -3.41 38.54
C PRO A 42 8.51 -1.95 38.19
N PRO A 43 8.93 -1.67 36.93
CA PRO A 43 9.36 -0.34 36.55
C PRO A 43 8.22 0.65 36.77
N ASP A 44 8.56 1.79 37.34
CA ASP A 44 7.64 2.90 37.54
C ASP A 44 7.21 3.44 36.16
N LEU A 45 5.97 3.18 35.78
CA LEU A 45 5.39 3.59 34.50
C LEU A 45 5.28 5.12 34.35
N THR A 46 5.53 5.88 35.42
CA THR A 46 5.62 7.35 35.37
C THR A 46 7.02 7.85 34.99
N GLN A 47 8.04 6.98 35.03
CA GLN A 47 9.40 7.27 34.58
C GLN A 47 9.56 6.90 33.11
N ARG A 48 10.21 7.78 32.33
CA ARG A 48 10.49 7.54 30.91
C ARG A 48 11.69 6.62 30.76
N THR A 49 11.58 5.60 29.90
CA THR A 49 12.76 4.78 29.56
C THR A 49 13.62 5.59 28.60
N ILE A 50 14.79 6.04 29.07
CA ILE A 50 15.70 6.89 28.30
C ILE A 50 16.62 6.02 27.43
N GLY A 51 16.06 5.06 26.67
CA GLY A 51 16.87 4.15 25.87
C GLY A 51 16.06 3.28 24.90
N GLY A 52 16.76 2.57 24.03
CA GLY A 52 16.12 1.64 23.10
C GLY A 52 15.24 2.35 22.06
N TYR A 53 14.20 1.63 21.61
CA TYR A 53 13.19 2.16 20.69
C TYR A 53 12.42 3.36 21.26
N GLU A 54 12.28 3.49 22.59
CA GLU A 54 11.56 4.61 23.20
C GLU A 54 12.29 5.95 22.94
N MET A 55 13.62 5.97 23.04
CA MET A 55 14.42 7.15 22.73
C MET A 55 14.24 7.59 21.26
N LEU A 56 14.33 6.65 20.33
CA LEU A 56 14.15 6.92 18.90
C LEU A 56 12.71 7.38 18.61
N ALA A 57 11.70 6.76 19.22
CA ALA A 57 10.30 7.14 19.04
C ALA A 57 10.02 8.56 19.58
N ILE A 58 10.61 8.94 20.70
CA ILE A 58 10.51 10.31 21.25
C ILE A 58 11.14 11.32 20.29
N GLU A 59 12.34 11.05 19.77
CA GLU A 59 12.99 11.95 18.81
C GLU A 59 12.17 12.10 17.53
N LEU A 60 11.65 11.00 16.98
CA LEU A 60 10.87 11.01 15.74
C LEU A 60 9.48 11.62 15.88
N SER A 61 8.91 11.61 17.09
CA SER A 61 7.62 12.24 17.38
C SER A 61 7.73 13.71 17.80
N ALA A 62 8.95 14.21 18.02
CA ALA A 62 9.17 15.60 18.38
C ALA A 62 8.77 16.54 17.23
N PRO A 63 8.03 17.65 17.50
CA PRO A 63 7.63 18.63 16.47
C PRO A 63 8.80 19.28 15.72
N ARG A 64 10.00 19.24 16.32
CA ARG A 64 11.26 19.73 15.74
C ARG A 64 12.31 18.63 15.85
N SER A 65 12.01 17.47 15.28
CA SER A 65 12.98 16.38 15.21
C SER A 65 14.23 16.81 14.46
N SER A 66 15.40 16.41 14.96
CA SER A 66 16.68 16.65 14.31
C SER A 66 16.91 15.77 13.09
N VAL A 67 16.11 14.70 12.94
CA VAL A 67 16.21 13.74 11.84
C VAL A 67 14.83 13.34 11.31
N GLN A 68 14.76 12.98 10.03
CA GLN A 68 13.52 12.45 9.47
C GLN A 68 13.45 10.93 9.65
N PRO A 69 12.25 10.37 9.88
CA PRO A 69 12.08 8.93 9.99
C PRO A 69 12.34 8.24 8.65
N VAL A 70 13.35 7.36 8.63
CA VAL A 70 13.72 6.51 7.50
C VAL A 70 13.23 5.09 7.73
N TYR A 71 12.47 4.55 6.79
CA TYR A 71 11.98 3.16 6.81
C TYR A 71 12.30 2.44 5.51
N ARG A 72 12.23 1.11 5.53
CA ARG A 72 12.31 0.31 4.30
C ARG A 72 10.95 0.17 3.63
N ARG A 73 10.95 0.12 2.30
CA ARG A 73 9.78 -0.16 1.45
C ARG A 73 9.50 -1.65 1.32
N PHE A 74 10.53 -2.49 1.53
CA PHE A 74 10.46 -3.94 1.44
C PHE A 74 9.98 -4.43 0.05
N GLU A 75 10.36 -3.76 -1.03
CA GLU A 75 9.82 -4.05 -2.38
C GLU A 75 9.95 -5.52 -2.77
N ALA A 76 11.16 -6.08 -2.68
CA ALA A 76 11.41 -7.47 -3.04
C ALA A 76 10.64 -8.47 -2.16
N LEU A 77 10.45 -8.15 -0.87
CA LEU A 77 9.68 -9.00 0.04
C LEU A 77 8.19 -8.93 -0.28
N ASN A 78 7.66 -7.74 -0.55
CA ASN A 78 6.27 -7.55 -0.96
C ASN A 78 5.96 -8.32 -2.26
N HIS A 79 6.86 -8.28 -3.23
CA HIS A 79 6.72 -9.09 -4.45
C HIS A 79 6.72 -10.59 -4.16
N ARG A 80 7.60 -11.09 -3.28
CA ARG A 80 7.60 -12.51 -2.87
C ARG A 80 6.30 -12.92 -2.17
N ILE A 81 5.76 -12.07 -1.31
CA ILE A 81 4.48 -12.33 -0.63
C ILE A 81 3.34 -12.37 -1.64
N LEU A 82 3.29 -11.42 -2.59
CA LEU A 82 2.28 -11.39 -3.64
C LEU A 82 2.35 -12.63 -4.53
N LEU A 83 3.55 -13.04 -4.94
CA LEU A 83 3.76 -14.27 -5.72
C LEU A 83 3.31 -15.51 -4.94
N HIS A 84 3.68 -15.61 -3.66
CA HIS A 84 3.25 -16.73 -2.82
C HIS A 84 1.72 -16.80 -2.69
N LEU A 85 1.05 -15.66 -2.52
CA LEU A 85 -0.41 -15.60 -2.47
C LEU A 85 -1.05 -15.97 -3.82
N GLN A 86 -0.41 -15.63 -4.94
CA GLN A 86 -0.87 -16.06 -6.27
C GLN A 86 -0.81 -17.58 -6.39
N ASP A 87 0.32 -18.20 -6.02
CA ASP A 87 0.49 -19.65 -6.05
C ASP A 87 -0.57 -20.34 -5.17
N GLU A 88 -0.79 -19.87 -3.94
CA GLU A 88 -1.83 -20.43 -3.06
C GLU A 88 -3.25 -20.29 -3.63
N ILE A 89 -3.55 -19.21 -4.34
CA ILE A 89 -4.86 -19.03 -5.00
C ILE A 89 -4.99 -20.00 -6.17
N THR A 90 -3.95 -20.14 -6.99
CA THR A 90 -3.93 -21.08 -8.12
C THR A 90 -4.09 -22.53 -7.64
N GLU A 91 -3.39 -22.94 -6.57
CA GLU A 91 -3.59 -24.27 -5.97
C GLU A 91 -5.04 -24.49 -5.51
N LEU A 92 -5.69 -23.47 -4.95
CA LEU A 92 -7.10 -23.57 -4.54
C LEU A 92 -8.05 -23.65 -5.74
N GLU A 93 -7.75 -22.93 -6.83
CA GLU A 93 -8.50 -23.03 -8.09
C GLU A 93 -8.39 -24.43 -8.71
N GLU A 94 -7.19 -25.00 -8.73
CA GLU A 94 -6.93 -26.37 -9.19
C GLU A 94 -7.71 -27.39 -8.35
N HIS A 95 -7.59 -27.33 -7.02
CA HIS A 95 -8.34 -28.23 -6.14
C HIS A 95 -9.87 -28.07 -6.28
N LEU A 96 -10.37 -26.85 -6.50
CA LEU A 96 -11.79 -26.62 -6.75
C LEU A 96 -12.21 -27.28 -8.06
N ARG A 97 -11.38 -27.17 -9.11
CA ARG A 97 -11.63 -27.78 -10.41
C ARG A 97 -11.65 -29.31 -10.33
N GLU A 98 -10.70 -29.90 -9.62
CA GLU A 98 -10.64 -31.36 -9.37
C GLU A 98 -11.87 -31.85 -8.60
N THR A 99 -12.28 -31.09 -7.57
CA THR A 99 -13.48 -31.42 -6.79
C THR A 99 -14.74 -31.34 -7.66
N ASP A 100 -14.88 -30.28 -8.45
CA ASP A 100 -16.02 -30.08 -9.36
C ASP A 100 -16.08 -31.17 -10.45
N GLU A 101 -14.93 -31.60 -10.98
CA GLU A 101 -14.85 -32.71 -11.94
C GLU A 101 -15.26 -34.05 -11.28
N THR A 102 -14.79 -34.31 -10.06
CA THR A 102 -15.16 -35.52 -9.29
C THR A 102 -16.67 -35.55 -9.03
N ILE A 103 -17.27 -34.43 -8.61
CA ILE A 103 -18.73 -34.30 -8.43
C ILE A 103 -19.45 -34.57 -9.76
N ALA A 104 -18.96 -34.01 -10.87
CA ALA A 104 -19.57 -34.20 -12.18
C ALA A 104 -19.49 -35.66 -12.68
N GLN A 105 -18.41 -36.38 -12.37
CA GLN A 105 -18.23 -37.79 -12.74
C GLN A 105 -19.10 -38.74 -11.90
N LEU A 106 -19.31 -38.41 -10.63
CA LEU A 106 -20.13 -39.19 -9.69
C LEU A 106 -21.62 -38.85 -9.74
N ASP A 107 -22.03 -37.86 -10.53
CA ASP A 107 -23.45 -37.50 -10.70
C ASP A 107 -24.26 -38.73 -11.15
N PRO A 108 -25.23 -39.22 -10.33
CA PRO A 108 -26.04 -40.39 -10.66
C PRO A 108 -26.76 -40.27 -12.01
N ALA A 109 -27.19 -39.06 -12.39
CA ALA A 109 -27.83 -38.84 -13.68
C ALA A 109 -26.84 -39.10 -14.83
N ARG A 110 -25.60 -38.64 -14.69
CA ARG A 110 -24.55 -38.86 -15.68
C ARG A 110 -24.15 -40.34 -15.75
N VAL A 111 -24.03 -41.02 -14.61
CA VAL A 111 -23.75 -42.47 -14.56
C VAL A 111 -24.87 -43.28 -15.22
N ALA A 112 -26.12 -42.84 -15.08
CA ALA A 112 -27.28 -43.43 -15.74
C ALA A 112 -27.43 -43.04 -17.23
N GLY A 113 -26.46 -42.30 -17.80
CA GLY A 113 -26.51 -41.83 -19.20
C GLY A 113 -27.54 -40.72 -19.46
N GLN A 114 -28.06 -40.09 -18.41
CA GLN A 114 -29.00 -38.98 -18.48
C GLN A 114 -28.25 -37.63 -18.52
N GLN A 115 -28.99 -36.57 -18.84
CA GLN A 115 -28.48 -35.20 -18.78
C GLN A 115 -28.03 -34.85 -17.36
N GLN A 116 -26.91 -34.15 -17.24
CA GLN A 116 -26.35 -33.73 -15.95
C GLN A 116 -27.37 -32.94 -15.12
N THR A 117 -27.39 -33.19 -13.81
CA THR A 117 -28.29 -32.48 -12.91
C THR A 117 -27.95 -30.98 -12.86
N PRO A 118 -28.95 -30.09 -12.84
CA PRO A 118 -28.70 -28.66 -12.76
C PRO A 118 -28.12 -28.28 -11.40
N ALA A 119 -27.13 -27.38 -11.41
CA ALA A 119 -26.48 -26.89 -10.19
C ALA A 119 -27.50 -26.21 -9.26
N SER A 120 -27.47 -26.57 -7.97
CA SER A 120 -28.39 -26.01 -6.98
C SER A 120 -27.73 -25.96 -5.61
N ARG A 121 -27.29 -24.75 -5.21
CA ARG A 121 -26.73 -24.51 -3.87
C ARG A 121 -27.64 -25.01 -2.74
N ARG A 122 -28.96 -24.93 -2.91
CA ARG A 122 -29.93 -25.40 -1.90
C ARG A 122 -30.00 -26.93 -1.81
N ALA A 123 -29.87 -27.62 -2.94
CA ALA A 123 -29.79 -29.08 -2.96
C ALA A 123 -28.44 -29.53 -2.37
N GLU A 124 -27.35 -28.88 -2.78
CA GLU A 124 -25.99 -29.14 -2.28
C GLU A 124 -25.88 -28.91 -0.76
N ALA A 125 -26.47 -27.83 -0.23
CA ALA A 125 -26.45 -27.55 1.22
C ALA A 125 -27.27 -28.56 2.05
N ARG A 126 -28.18 -29.31 1.43
CA ARG A 126 -28.91 -30.42 2.08
C ARG A 126 -28.21 -31.75 1.88
N SER A 127 -27.25 -31.81 0.96
CA SER A 127 -26.43 -32.98 0.73
C SER A 127 -25.43 -33.11 1.88
N CYS A 128 -25.43 -34.25 2.56
CA CYS A 128 -24.43 -34.57 3.58
C CYS A 128 -23.13 -35.12 2.93
N ASP A 129 -22.99 -35.00 1.62
CA ASP A 129 -21.85 -35.54 0.89
C ASP A 129 -20.59 -34.69 1.11
N GLU A 130 -19.50 -35.38 1.39
CA GLU A 130 -18.19 -34.83 1.75
C GLU A 130 -17.63 -33.95 0.62
N LEU A 131 -17.93 -34.28 -0.65
CA LEU A 131 -17.48 -33.52 -1.80
C LEU A 131 -18.06 -32.10 -1.83
N PHE A 132 -19.34 -31.91 -1.47
CA PHE A 132 -19.95 -30.58 -1.39
C PHE A 132 -19.43 -29.77 -0.20
N HIS A 133 -19.12 -30.45 0.92
CA HIS A 133 -18.46 -29.81 2.07
C HIS A 133 -17.06 -29.34 1.69
N ARG A 134 -16.28 -30.20 1.01
CA ARG A 134 -14.94 -29.88 0.51
C ARG A 134 -14.97 -28.71 -0.47
N ARG A 135 -15.91 -28.71 -1.43
CA ARG A 135 -16.13 -27.60 -2.36
C ARG A 135 -16.38 -26.28 -1.64
N THR A 136 -17.31 -26.30 -0.67
CA THR A 136 -17.67 -25.12 0.13
C THR A 136 -16.48 -24.62 0.96
N PHE A 137 -15.70 -25.53 1.53
CA PHE A 137 -14.49 -25.21 2.27
C PHE A 137 -13.42 -24.54 1.39
N ILE A 138 -13.16 -25.10 0.20
CA ILE A 138 -12.20 -24.52 -0.76
C ILE A 138 -12.66 -23.11 -1.15
N LEU A 139 -13.94 -22.94 -1.54
CA LEU A 139 -14.51 -21.63 -1.88
C LEU A 139 -14.35 -20.59 -0.76
N GLY A 140 -14.60 -20.99 0.49
CA GLY A 140 -14.41 -20.13 1.66
C GLY A 140 -12.95 -19.71 1.84
N ARG A 141 -12.02 -20.65 1.67
CA ARG A 141 -10.57 -20.37 1.74
C ARG A 141 -10.09 -19.52 0.58
N SER A 142 -10.57 -19.74 -0.64
CA SER A 142 -10.28 -18.91 -1.82
C SER A 142 -10.71 -17.47 -1.60
N PHE A 143 -11.90 -17.24 -1.02
CA PHE A 143 -12.37 -15.89 -0.68
C PHE A 143 -11.40 -15.19 0.27
N GLN A 144 -10.98 -15.86 1.36
CA GLN A 144 -10.04 -15.29 2.32
C GLN A 144 -8.67 -14.98 1.71
N LYS A 145 -8.11 -15.90 0.91
CA LYS A 145 -6.81 -15.71 0.25
C LYS A 145 -6.85 -14.59 -0.78
N MET A 146 -7.93 -14.50 -1.54
CA MET A 146 -8.13 -13.43 -2.50
C MET A 146 -8.28 -12.06 -1.81
N GLU A 147 -8.94 -11.99 -0.66
CA GLU A 147 -8.99 -10.77 0.16
C GLU A 147 -7.59 -10.35 0.65
N GLN A 148 -6.80 -11.32 1.15
CA GLN A 148 -5.42 -11.09 1.58
C GLN A 148 -4.56 -10.56 0.42
N TYR A 149 -4.64 -11.20 -0.75
CA TYR A 149 -3.94 -10.78 -1.95
C TYR A 149 -4.27 -9.35 -2.34
N TYR A 150 -5.56 -9.00 -2.46
CA TYR A 150 -5.95 -7.65 -2.86
C TYR A 150 -5.60 -6.58 -1.82
N ARG A 151 -5.61 -6.93 -0.53
CA ARG A 151 -5.17 -6.03 0.54
C ARG A 151 -3.69 -5.72 0.40
N VAL A 152 -2.83 -6.75 0.36
CA VAL A 152 -1.38 -6.58 0.23
C VAL A 152 -1.04 -5.81 -1.05
N LEU A 153 -1.71 -6.12 -2.16
CA LEU A 153 -1.49 -5.43 -3.43
C LEU A 153 -1.82 -3.93 -3.35
N ARG A 154 -2.96 -3.58 -2.75
CA ARG A 154 -3.40 -2.18 -2.59
C ARG A 154 -2.48 -1.41 -1.64
N ASP A 155 -2.11 -2.02 -0.53
CA ASP A 155 -1.24 -1.41 0.48
C ASP A 155 0.16 -1.17 -0.13
N PHE A 156 0.71 -2.17 -0.84
CA PHE A 156 1.99 -2.04 -1.53
C PHE A 156 1.96 -0.98 -2.64
N GLN A 157 0.89 -0.90 -3.44
CA GLN A 157 0.70 0.15 -4.43
C GLN A 157 0.60 1.54 -3.77
N THR A 158 -0.09 1.64 -2.63
CA THR A 158 -0.24 2.90 -1.88
C THR A 158 1.11 3.38 -1.37
N VAL A 159 1.87 2.50 -0.70
CA VAL A 159 3.23 2.82 -0.23
C VAL A 159 4.12 3.20 -1.42
N THR A 160 4.11 2.45 -2.51
CA THR A 160 4.93 2.75 -3.70
C THR A 160 4.58 4.08 -4.35
N LYS A 161 3.30 4.48 -4.35
CA LYS A 161 2.85 5.72 -4.98
C LYS A 161 3.13 6.96 -4.15
N TYR A 162 3.00 6.87 -2.83
CA TYR A 162 3.04 8.05 -1.95
C TYR A 162 4.31 8.14 -1.09
N ALA A 163 5.10 7.07 -0.98
CA ALA A 163 6.37 7.11 -0.28
C ALA A 163 7.41 7.87 -1.11
N HIS A 164 8.08 8.82 -0.47
CA HIS A 164 9.20 9.53 -1.07
C HIS A 164 10.46 8.69 -0.85
N SER A 165 11.23 8.45 -1.91
CA SER A 165 12.55 7.83 -1.79
C SER A 165 13.43 8.69 -0.87
N ALA A 166 14.18 8.05 0.02
CA ALA A 166 15.01 8.75 0.96
C ALA A 166 16.24 9.35 0.28
N ASP A 167 16.36 10.68 0.30
CA ASP A 167 17.55 11.37 -0.19
C ASP A 167 18.79 10.96 0.63
N ALA A 168 19.94 10.86 -0.03
CA ALA A 168 21.19 10.43 0.57
C ALA A 168 21.62 11.33 1.74
N ALA A 169 21.31 12.63 1.68
CA ALA A 169 21.58 13.57 2.76
C ALA A 169 20.75 13.25 4.02
N HIS A 170 19.45 12.94 3.85
CA HIS A 170 18.58 12.57 4.97
C HIS A 170 18.97 11.23 5.58
N VAL A 171 19.31 10.24 4.75
CA VAL A 171 19.79 8.93 5.22
C VAL A 171 21.06 9.10 6.04
N LYS A 172 22.01 9.92 5.58
CA LYS A 172 23.25 10.19 6.30
C LYS A 172 23.01 10.90 7.64
N ALA A 173 22.18 11.93 7.67
CA ALA A 173 21.83 12.61 8.92
C ALA A 173 21.19 11.65 9.94
N TYR A 174 20.34 10.73 9.47
CA TYR A 174 19.75 9.69 10.30
C TYR A 174 20.78 8.67 10.80
N GLN A 175 21.71 8.22 9.93
CA GLN A 175 22.82 7.33 10.32
C GLN A 175 23.73 7.99 11.37
N ASP A 176 24.10 9.26 11.18
CA ASP A 176 24.97 10.01 12.10
C ASP A 176 24.30 10.15 13.47
N TRP A 177 22.99 10.44 13.49
CA TRP A 177 22.23 10.51 14.74
C TRP A 177 22.14 9.16 15.45
N MET A 178 21.89 8.07 14.70
CA MET A 178 21.86 6.70 15.23
C MET A 178 23.22 6.28 15.81
N ALA A 179 24.33 6.66 15.15
CA ALA A 179 25.67 6.39 15.65
C ALA A 179 26.01 7.19 16.92
N GLN A 180 25.54 8.44 17.01
CA GLN A 180 25.77 9.29 18.17
C GLN A 180 25.00 8.81 19.42
N HIS A 181 23.76 8.35 19.25
CA HIS A 181 22.87 8.03 20.37
C HIS A 181 22.78 6.52 20.65
N THR A 182 23.14 5.68 19.69
CA THR A 182 23.06 4.20 19.72
C THR A 182 21.75 3.68 20.34
N PRO A 183 20.57 4.15 19.88
CA PRO A 183 19.29 3.75 20.46
C PRO A 183 18.87 2.33 20.07
N VAL A 184 19.44 1.79 18.98
CA VAL A 184 19.13 0.45 18.46
C VAL A 184 20.44 -0.26 18.12
N HIS A 185 20.47 -1.58 18.32
CA HIS A 185 21.63 -2.43 18.05
C HIS A 185 22.03 -2.42 16.56
N ASP A 186 23.33 -2.54 16.28
CA ASP A 186 23.90 -2.43 14.92
C ASP A 186 23.33 -3.43 13.92
N SER A 187 22.93 -4.63 14.38
CA SER A 187 22.26 -5.62 13.52
C SER A 187 20.97 -5.07 12.92
N GLU A 188 20.23 -4.29 13.69
CA GLU A 188 18.93 -3.73 13.31
C GLU A 188 19.06 -2.41 12.57
N THR A 189 20.23 -1.75 12.56
CA THR A 189 20.47 -0.52 11.79
C THR A 189 21.02 -0.79 10.39
N ARG A 190 21.44 -2.05 10.12
CA ARG A 190 22.02 -2.45 8.84
C ARG A 190 21.14 -2.16 7.63
N PHE A 191 19.82 -2.05 7.81
CA PHE A 191 18.91 -1.70 6.71
C PHE A 191 19.18 -0.32 6.11
N LEU A 192 19.79 0.60 6.85
CA LEU A 192 20.12 1.93 6.36
C LEU A 192 21.16 1.91 5.22
N ASN A 193 21.77 0.75 4.96
CA ASN A 193 22.66 0.53 3.82
C ASN A 193 21.91 0.14 2.53
N CYS A 194 20.59 -0.10 2.60
CA CYS A 194 19.77 -0.54 1.48
C CYS A 194 19.16 0.66 0.73
N GLY A 195 20.00 1.57 0.21
CA GLY A 195 19.60 2.89 -0.29
C GLY A 195 18.34 2.93 -1.16
N ASP A 196 18.25 2.07 -2.18
CA ASP A 196 17.12 2.06 -3.13
C ASP A 196 15.78 1.64 -2.49
N ASP A 197 15.84 0.91 -1.37
CA ASP A 197 14.67 0.40 -0.63
C ASP A 197 14.28 1.33 0.53
N LEU A 198 14.90 2.50 0.69
CA LEU A 198 14.60 3.44 1.77
C LEU A 198 13.55 4.48 1.38
N MET A 199 12.67 4.82 2.33
CA MET A 199 11.63 5.82 2.21
C MET A 199 11.51 6.72 3.44
N LEU A 200 10.98 7.92 3.24
CA LEU A 200 10.68 8.90 4.28
C LEU A 200 9.18 8.94 4.57
N LEU A 201 8.79 8.85 5.85
CA LEU A 201 7.37 8.83 6.25
C LEU A 201 6.73 10.23 6.27
N ASN A 202 7.55 11.27 6.44
CA ASN A 202 7.11 12.67 6.46
C ASN A 202 8.17 13.55 5.81
N VAL A 203 8.01 13.83 4.52
CA VAL A 203 8.56 15.08 4.00
C VAL A 203 7.54 16.13 4.44
N ALA A 204 7.81 16.81 5.57
CA ALA A 204 7.24 18.15 5.74
C ALA A 204 7.54 18.87 4.42
N PRO A 205 6.55 19.47 3.73
CA PRO A 205 6.76 20.00 2.40
C PRO A 205 7.95 20.94 2.52
N THR A 206 9.11 20.49 2.03
CA THR A 206 10.25 21.34 1.84
C THR A 206 9.71 22.32 0.82
N VAL A 207 9.40 23.53 1.27
CA VAL A 207 9.21 24.65 0.36
C VAL A 207 10.44 24.55 -0.55
N PRO A 208 10.27 24.19 -1.83
CA PRO A 208 11.42 24.09 -2.72
C PRO A 208 12.16 25.42 -2.66
N PRO A 209 13.49 25.47 -2.83
CA PRO A 209 14.11 26.75 -3.16
C PRO A 209 13.30 27.31 -4.31
N GLN A 210 12.70 28.47 -4.06
CA GLN A 210 11.67 29.11 -4.85
C GLN A 210 12.09 29.10 -6.33
N GLN A 211 11.71 28.07 -7.05
CA GLN A 211 11.82 28.01 -8.49
C GLN A 211 10.65 28.87 -8.97
N PRO A 212 10.91 30.02 -9.60
CA PRO A 212 9.82 30.79 -10.14
C PRO A 212 9.17 29.94 -11.24
N ASP A 213 7.85 29.83 -11.14
CA ASP A 213 6.94 29.42 -12.19
C ASP A 213 6.92 27.93 -12.59
N GLN A 214 6.23 27.15 -11.75
CA GLN A 214 5.27 26.18 -12.27
C GLN A 214 3.91 26.46 -11.63
N CYS A 215 3.14 27.35 -12.26
CA CYS A 215 1.72 27.50 -11.95
C CYS A 215 1.01 26.14 -12.18
N PRO A 216 0.18 25.67 -11.24
CA PRO A 216 -0.82 24.66 -11.55
C PRO A 216 -1.80 25.30 -12.54
N SER A 217 -1.59 25.05 -13.83
CA SER A 217 -2.64 25.25 -14.82
C SER A 217 -3.75 24.24 -14.55
N MET A 218 -4.96 24.57 -15.02
CA MET A 218 -6.12 23.68 -15.04
C MET A 218 -6.94 23.58 -13.74
N GLY A 219 -7.41 24.71 -13.22
CA GLY A 219 -8.51 24.71 -12.23
C GLY A 219 -9.40 25.95 -12.28
N TYR A 220 -8.82 27.12 -12.54
CA TYR A 220 -9.52 28.40 -12.45
C TYR A 220 -10.02 28.95 -13.80
N ILE A 221 -9.58 28.37 -14.92
CA ILE A 221 -9.98 28.82 -16.27
C ILE A 221 -11.50 28.65 -16.50
N PRO A 222 -12.15 27.53 -16.15
CA PRO A 222 -13.60 27.40 -16.36
C PRO A 222 -14.40 28.34 -15.46
N VAL A 223 -13.92 28.58 -14.23
CA VAL A 223 -14.59 29.43 -13.23
C VAL A 223 -14.50 30.91 -13.62
N LEU A 224 -13.34 31.35 -14.10
CA LEU A 224 -13.12 32.73 -14.56
C LEU A 224 -13.87 33.03 -15.86
N LEU A 225 -14.11 32.02 -16.71
CA LEU A 225 -14.85 32.15 -17.98
C LEU A 225 -16.37 32.12 -17.76
N MET A 226 -16.86 31.55 -16.65
CA MET A 226 -18.29 31.49 -16.31
C MET A 226 -18.78 32.73 -15.53
N LEU A 227 -17.89 33.43 -14.83
CA LEU A 227 -18.24 34.64 -14.06
C LEU A 227 -18.82 35.79 -14.93
N PRO A 228 -18.31 36.08 -16.14
CA PRO A 228 -18.88 37.09 -17.03
C PRO A 228 -20.24 36.69 -17.60
N LEU A 229 -20.46 35.39 -17.86
CA LEU A 229 -21.74 34.85 -18.37
C LEU A 229 -22.85 34.98 -17.33
N LEU A 230 -22.53 34.84 -16.04
CA LEU A 230 -23.46 35.05 -14.93
C LEU A 230 -23.81 36.53 -14.74
N LEU A 231 -22.83 37.44 -14.86
CA LEU A 231 -23.06 38.89 -14.81
C LEU A 231 -23.92 39.38 -16.00
N TYR A 232 -23.81 38.73 -17.15
CA TYR A 232 -24.61 39.01 -18.35
C TYR A 232 -26.11 38.78 -18.14
N SER A 233 -26.51 37.99 -17.14
CA SER A 233 -27.92 37.74 -16.84
C SER A 233 -28.64 38.92 -16.15
N LEU A 234 -27.92 39.94 -15.66
CA LEU A 234 -28.48 40.93 -14.74
C LEU A 234 -28.62 42.37 -15.29
N ILE A 235 -28.11 42.66 -16.50
CA ILE A 235 -28.16 44.02 -17.08
C ILE A 235 -29.01 44.00 -18.36
N PRO A 236 -30.10 44.79 -18.48
CA PRO A 236 -31.07 44.68 -19.57
C PRO A 236 -30.65 45.32 -20.91
N SER A 237 -29.46 45.95 -20.99
CA SER A 237 -29.02 46.68 -22.18
C SER A 237 -27.85 45.99 -22.90
N ILE A 238 -27.94 45.92 -24.24
CA ILE A 238 -26.93 45.27 -25.11
C ILE A 238 -25.62 46.07 -25.17
N VAL A 239 -25.70 47.39 -24.98
CA VAL A 239 -24.54 48.28 -25.03
C VAL A 239 -23.65 48.09 -23.80
N ASP A 240 -24.23 47.98 -22.61
CA ASP A 240 -23.46 47.73 -21.37
C ASP A 240 -22.77 46.37 -21.38
N ARG A 241 -23.43 45.39 -22.01
CA ARG A 241 -22.94 44.03 -22.22
C ARG A 241 -21.70 44.00 -23.14
N LEU A 242 -21.72 44.78 -24.22
CA LEU A 242 -20.56 44.93 -25.10
C LEU A 242 -19.44 45.73 -24.42
N ALA A 243 -19.77 46.78 -23.67
CA ALA A 243 -18.77 47.56 -22.93
C ALA A 243 -18.09 46.73 -21.83
N ALA A 244 -18.85 45.95 -21.06
CA ALA A 244 -18.33 45.11 -19.97
C ALA A 244 -17.44 43.96 -20.50
N THR A 245 -17.82 43.34 -21.62
CA THR A 245 -17.00 42.28 -22.23
C THR A 245 -15.68 42.82 -22.77
N LEU A 246 -15.69 44.01 -23.36
CA LEU A 246 -14.48 44.69 -23.83
C LEU A 246 -13.57 45.12 -22.67
N LEU A 247 -14.16 45.61 -21.58
CA LEU A 247 -13.44 45.95 -20.35
C LEU A 247 -12.76 44.72 -19.72
N VAL A 248 -13.49 43.61 -19.58
CA VAL A 248 -12.95 42.36 -19.01
C VAL A 248 -11.83 41.79 -19.89
N ALA A 249 -11.98 41.84 -21.22
CA ALA A 249 -10.94 41.43 -22.15
C ALA A 249 -9.69 42.33 -22.05
N PHE A 250 -9.87 43.64 -21.91
CA PHE A 250 -8.77 44.59 -21.74
C PHE A 250 -8.03 44.40 -20.41
N VAL A 251 -8.77 44.20 -19.30
CA VAL A 251 -8.18 43.93 -17.99
C VAL A 251 -7.45 42.58 -17.97
N ALA A 252 -8.01 41.55 -18.60
CA ALA A 252 -7.37 40.25 -18.71
C ALA A 252 -6.07 40.32 -19.52
N THR A 253 -6.07 41.03 -20.65
CA THR A 253 -4.86 41.23 -21.48
C THR A 253 -3.82 42.10 -20.80
N ALA A 254 -4.21 43.16 -20.10
CA ALA A 254 -3.29 44.01 -19.34
C ALA A 254 -2.66 43.27 -18.15
N LEU A 255 -3.45 42.48 -17.41
CA LEU A 255 -2.94 41.65 -16.32
C LEU A 255 -2.00 40.56 -16.82
N PHE A 256 -2.29 39.98 -18.00
CA PHE A 256 -1.45 38.97 -18.63
C PHE A 256 -0.12 39.56 -19.12
N ALA A 257 -0.15 40.76 -19.70
CA ALA A 257 1.05 41.51 -20.09
C ALA A 257 1.89 41.98 -18.90
N ALA A 258 1.27 42.24 -17.74
CA ALA A 258 1.97 42.70 -16.54
C ALA A 258 2.59 41.57 -15.70
N ARG A 259 2.25 40.29 -15.95
CA ARG A 259 2.63 39.15 -15.10
C ARG A 259 3.28 37.94 -15.81
N GLY A 260 3.67 38.02 -17.09
CA GLY A 260 4.30 36.86 -17.75
C GLY A 260 5.20 37.18 -18.95
N PRO A 261 6.14 36.26 -19.29
CA PRO A 261 7.10 36.44 -20.39
C PRO A 261 6.40 36.37 -21.76
N PRO A 262 7.02 36.92 -22.83
CA PRO A 262 6.37 37.04 -24.13
C PRO A 262 6.12 35.65 -24.73
N LEU A 263 4.85 35.24 -24.81
CA LEU A 263 4.43 34.19 -25.75
C LEU A 263 4.74 34.66 -27.18
N PRO A 264 5.16 33.77 -28.10
CA PRO A 264 5.39 34.12 -29.49
C PRO A 264 4.11 34.75 -30.06
N PRO A 265 4.21 35.90 -30.76
CA PRO A 265 3.06 36.76 -31.07
C PRO A 265 2.01 36.09 -31.96
N ARG A 266 2.35 34.98 -32.64
CA ARG A 266 1.41 34.20 -33.45
C ARG A 266 0.37 33.46 -32.61
N ASP A 267 0.77 32.84 -31.52
CA ASP A 267 -0.14 31.98 -30.74
C ASP A 267 -1.10 32.80 -29.88
N CYS A 268 -0.65 33.98 -29.44
CA CYS A 268 -1.49 34.95 -28.74
C CYS A 268 -2.57 35.56 -29.65
N LEU A 269 -2.24 35.79 -30.93
CA LEU A 269 -3.18 36.35 -31.92
C LEU A 269 -4.21 35.31 -32.36
N ILE A 270 -3.81 34.04 -32.47
CA ILE A 270 -4.70 32.92 -32.75
C ILE A 270 -5.65 32.66 -31.58
N ALA A 271 -5.15 32.61 -30.34
CA ALA A 271 -5.99 32.40 -29.15
C ALA A 271 -6.94 33.57 -28.90
N GLY A 272 -6.46 34.82 -29.06
CA GLY A 272 -7.30 36.01 -28.99
C GLY A 272 -8.37 36.05 -30.09
N GLY A 273 -8.01 35.65 -31.31
CA GLY A 273 -8.95 35.54 -32.43
C GLY A 273 -10.04 34.49 -32.20
N ILE A 274 -9.68 33.31 -31.70
CA ILE A 274 -10.64 32.24 -31.37
C ILE A 274 -11.59 32.68 -30.26
N TYR A 275 -11.08 33.34 -29.22
CA TYR A 275 -11.90 33.86 -28.12
C TYR A 275 -12.89 34.94 -28.59
N MET A 276 -12.42 35.90 -29.40
CA MET A 276 -13.26 36.95 -29.97
C MET A 276 -14.31 36.40 -30.94
N PHE A 277 -13.94 35.42 -31.76
CA PHE A 277 -14.87 34.74 -32.67
C PHE A 277 -15.94 33.96 -31.90
N LEU A 278 -15.57 33.22 -30.86
CA LEU A 278 -16.51 32.48 -30.02
C LEU A 278 -17.51 33.44 -29.34
N MET A 279 -17.03 34.57 -28.82
CA MET A 279 -17.88 35.58 -28.19
C MET A 279 -18.79 36.29 -29.19
N MET A 280 -18.32 36.53 -30.43
CA MET A 280 -19.14 37.11 -31.49
C MET A 280 -20.25 36.16 -31.96
N VAL A 281 -19.95 34.87 -32.12
CA VAL A 281 -20.92 33.83 -32.49
C VAL A 281 -22.00 33.69 -31.41
N LEU A 282 -21.61 33.74 -30.13
CA LEU A 282 -22.56 33.70 -29.01
C LEU A 282 -23.42 34.97 -28.92
N ALA A 283 -22.90 36.14 -29.29
CA ALA A 283 -23.65 37.39 -29.31
C ALA A 283 -24.68 37.46 -30.45
N VAL A 284 -24.39 36.84 -31.60
CA VAL A 284 -25.26 36.82 -32.79
C VAL A 284 -26.25 35.64 -32.77
N GLY A 285 -25.88 34.53 -32.12
CA GLY A 285 -26.61 33.25 -32.15
C GLY A 285 -27.83 33.13 -31.23
N ILE A 286 -28.24 34.19 -30.52
CA ILE A 286 -29.46 34.16 -29.68
C ILE A 286 -30.55 35.00 -30.36
N PRO A 287 -31.33 34.44 -31.31
CA PRO A 287 -32.52 35.10 -31.80
C PRO A 287 -33.55 35.18 -30.67
N ARG A 288 -34.01 36.41 -30.39
CA ARG A 288 -35.15 36.67 -29.50
C ARG A 288 -36.37 35.88 -30.01
N SER A 289 -36.77 34.83 -29.29
CA SER A 289 -38.14 34.35 -29.34
C SER A 289 -39.01 35.35 -28.59
N SER A 290 -39.76 36.17 -29.33
CA SER A 290 -40.68 37.15 -28.76
C SER A 290 -41.76 36.48 -27.91
N ARG A 291 -41.86 36.90 -26.66
CA ARG A 291 -43.14 37.15 -25.99
C ARG A 291 -43.09 38.56 -25.43
#